data_AF-A0A3T2I4F6-F1
#
_entry.id   AF-A0A3T2I4F6-F1
#
_cell.length_a   1.000
_cell.length_b   1.000
_cell.length_c   1.000
_cell.angle_alpha   90.00
_cell.angle_beta   90.00
_cell.angle_gamma   90.00
#
_symmetry.space_group_name_H-M   'P 1'
#
loop_
_entity.id
_entity.type
_entity.pdbx_description
1 polymer ?
#
loop_
_entity_poly.entity_id
_entity_poly.type
_entity_poly.pdbx_seq_one_letter_code
_entity_poly.pdbx_strand_id
1 'polypeptide(L)'
;MTKLVRCGVCEEAFSEYDDIINVHPHGWFHERCVDLFPTNYAVWAKSGYYDVDGFLGTCDEDDKNFASYVFEEGEYLEVGEDDE
;
A
#
# COMPACT_ATOMS: atom_id res chain seq x y z
N MET A 1 28.22 -20.30 20.67
CA MET A 1 27.71 -18.96 21.01
C MET A 1 26.64 -18.61 20.01
N THR A 2 25.39 -18.48 20.44
CA THR A 2 24.31 -17.96 19.60
C THR A 2 24.51 -16.45 19.45
N LYS A 3 24.59 -15.97 18.21
CA LYS A 3 24.72 -14.54 17.92
C LYS A 3 23.37 -13.88 18.15
N LEU A 4 23.32 -12.86 19.00
CA LEU A 4 22.12 -12.05 19.19
C LEU A 4 21.83 -11.26 17.90
N VAL A 5 20.58 -11.28 17.46
CA VAL A 5 20.09 -10.47 16.34
C VAL A 5 19.85 -9.05 16.85
N ARG A 6 20.15 -8.06 16.01
CA ARG A 6 20.08 -6.63 16.37
C ARG A 6 19.17 -5.88 15.39
N CYS A 7 18.56 -4.81 15.90
CA CYS A 7 17.79 -3.88 15.09
C CYS A 7 18.69 -3.20 14.05
N GLY A 8 18.23 -3.14 12.80
CA GLY A 8 18.95 -2.47 11.72
C GLY A 8 19.03 -0.93 11.84
N VAL A 9 18.30 -0.32 12.78
CA VAL A 9 18.29 1.14 13.00
C VAL A 9 19.07 1.54 14.26
N CYS A 10 18.69 1.03 15.44
CA CYS A 10 19.32 1.42 16.70
C CYS A 10 20.49 0.53 17.15
N GLU A 11 20.77 -0.56 16.42
CA GLU A 11 21.82 -1.55 16.70
C GLU A 11 21.71 -2.31 18.04
N GLU A 12 20.67 -2.05 18.84
CA GLU A 12 20.38 -2.78 20.06
C GLU A 12 19.96 -4.23 19.74
N ALA A 13 20.33 -5.16 20.61
CA ALA A 13 19.86 -6.54 20.52
C ALA A 13 18.39 -6.62 20.94
N PHE A 14 17.63 -7.49 20.29
CA PHE A 14 16.22 -7.68 20.63
C PHE A 14 16.05 -8.35 22.01
N SER A 15 15.12 -7.83 22.79
CA SER A 15 14.62 -8.42 24.03
C SER A 15 13.43 -9.35 23.75
N GLU A 16 13.01 -10.13 24.77
CA GLU A 16 11.86 -11.04 24.64
C GLU A 16 10.51 -10.33 24.49
N TYR A 17 10.45 -9.03 24.83
CA TYR A 17 9.23 -8.22 24.82
C TYR A 17 9.26 -7.12 23.77
N ASP A 18 10.23 -7.15 22.86
CA ASP A 18 10.31 -6.18 21.78
C ASP A 18 9.29 -6.51 20.68
N ASP A 19 8.50 -5.53 20.29
CA ASP A 19 7.73 -5.58 19.05
C ASP A 19 8.69 -5.39 17.87
N ILE A 20 8.73 -6.36 16.96
CA ILE A 20 9.67 -6.41 15.85
C ILE A 20 9.01 -6.64 14.50
N ILE A 21 9.63 -6.08 13.46
CA ILE A 21 9.16 -6.11 12.08
C ILE A 21 10.26 -6.69 11.20
N ASN A 22 9.89 -7.68 10.36
CA ASN A 22 10.76 -8.15 9.30
C ASN A 22 10.51 -7.35 8.03
N VAL A 23 11.56 -6.75 7.48
CA VAL A 23 11.52 -6.11 6.16
C VAL A 23 12.50 -6.86 5.27
N HIS A 24 12.01 -7.79 4.47
CA HIS A 24 12.85 -8.55 3.55
C HIS A 24 13.27 -7.68 2.34
N PRO A 25 14.55 -7.72 1.89
CA PRO A 25 15.70 -8.46 2.41
C PRO A 25 16.52 -7.72 3.48
N HIS A 26 16.06 -6.55 3.92
CA HIS A 26 16.78 -5.59 4.76
C HIS A 26 16.98 -6.03 6.22
N GLY A 27 16.19 -6.97 6.74
CA GLY A 27 16.40 -7.59 8.06
C GLY A 27 15.29 -7.28 9.06
N TRP A 28 15.65 -7.15 10.34
CA TRP A 28 14.71 -6.98 11.45
C TRP A 28 14.88 -5.63 12.13
N PHE A 29 13.76 -5.06 12.58
CA PHE A 29 13.68 -3.73 13.17
C PHE A 29 12.75 -3.74 14.37
N HIS A 30 13.01 -2.90 15.38
CA HIS A 30 11.98 -2.60 16.38
C HIS A 30 10.85 -1.81 15.72
N GLU A 31 9.60 -2.09 16.08
CA GLU A 31 8.45 -1.30 15.59
C GLU A 31 8.62 0.18 15.92
N ARG A 32 9.04 0.53 17.15
CA ARG A 32 9.31 1.93 17.56
C ARG A 32 10.44 2.63 16.77
N CYS A 33 11.25 1.89 16.03
CA CYS A 33 12.40 2.43 15.29
C CYS A 33 12.07 2.67 13.81
N VAL A 34 10.86 2.38 13.37
CA VAL A 34 10.40 2.57 11.99
C VAL A 34 9.02 3.21 11.99
N ASP A 35 8.74 4.04 10.98
CA ASP A 35 7.39 4.56 10.78
C ASP A 35 6.63 3.61 9.85
N LEU A 36 5.50 3.08 10.33
CA LEU A 36 4.58 2.30 9.53
C LEU A 36 3.51 3.21 8.92
N PHE A 37 3.64 3.46 7.62
CA PHE A 37 2.59 4.13 6.87
C PHE A 37 1.71 3.06 6.20
N PRO A 38 0.41 2.98 6.52
CA PRO A 38 -0.53 2.10 5.82
C PRO A 38 -0.86 2.72 4.46
N THR A 39 0.09 2.68 3.53
CA THR A 39 -0.01 3.47 2.30
C THR A 39 -0.93 2.85 1.26
N ASN A 40 -1.04 1.52 1.16
CA ASN A 40 -1.48 0.91 -0.10
C ASN A 40 -2.79 0.10 0.01
N TYR A 41 -3.83 0.50 -0.72
CA TYR A 41 -4.99 -0.33 -1.05
C TYR A 41 -4.61 -1.33 -2.15
N ALA A 42 -4.99 -2.59 -1.99
CA ALA A 42 -4.92 -3.56 -3.08
C ALA A 42 -6.11 -3.36 -4.03
N VAL A 43 -5.84 -3.05 -5.30
CA VAL A 43 -6.85 -2.82 -6.33
C VAL A 43 -7.12 -4.13 -7.05
N TRP A 44 -8.38 -4.55 -7.09
CA TRP A 44 -8.83 -5.75 -7.78
C TRP A 44 -9.92 -5.39 -8.77
N ALA A 45 -9.86 -5.95 -9.98
CA ALA A 45 -10.98 -5.90 -10.90
C ALA A 45 -12.17 -6.63 -10.26
N LYS A 46 -13.33 -5.98 -10.21
CA LYS A 46 -14.57 -6.69 -9.87
C LYS A 46 -14.89 -7.62 -11.04
N SER A 47 -14.95 -8.92 -10.76
CA SER A 47 -15.23 -9.96 -11.76
C SER A 47 -16.51 -9.62 -12.54
N GLY A 48 -16.45 -9.75 -13.87
CA GLY A 48 -17.55 -9.45 -14.80
C GLY A 48 -17.52 -8.06 -15.45
N TYR A 49 -16.66 -7.13 -15.01
CA TYR A 49 -16.49 -5.82 -15.65
C TYR A 49 -15.30 -5.75 -16.63
N TYR A 50 -14.39 -6.72 -16.56
CA TYR A 50 -13.21 -6.80 -17.42
C TYR A 50 -12.92 -8.26 -17.80
N ASP A 51 -12.23 -8.48 -18.92
CA ASP A 51 -11.59 -9.78 -19.25
C ASP A 51 -10.44 -10.14 -18.30
N VAL A 52 -10.11 -9.25 -17.36
CA VAL A 52 -9.15 -9.49 -16.29
C VAL A 52 -9.86 -9.85 -14.99
N ASP A 53 -9.92 -11.13 -14.67
CA ASP A 53 -10.12 -11.58 -13.30
C ASP A 53 -8.77 -11.40 -12.56
N GLY A 54 -8.63 -10.38 -11.71
CA GLY A 54 -7.42 -10.31 -10.88
C GLY A 54 -7.05 -9.00 -10.21
N PHE A 55 -5.87 -9.07 -9.60
CA PHE A 55 -5.16 -7.98 -8.94
C PHE A 55 -4.60 -7.01 -9.99
N LEU A 56 -4.93 -5.73 -9.85
CA LEU A 56 -4.57 -4.65 -10.77
C LEU A 56 -3.37 -3.83 -10.29
N GLY A 57 -2.99 -3.97 -9.02
CA GLY A 57 -1.88 -3.23 -8.41
C GLY A 57 -2.26 -2.65 -7.05
N THR A 58 -1.47 -1.70 -6.57
CA THR A 58 -1.75 -0.95 -5.34
C THR A 58 -1.90 0.54 -5.62
N CYS A 59 -2.65 1.25 -4.78
CA CYS A 59 -2.75 2.71 -4.80
C CYS A 59 -2.88 3.27 -3.38
N ASP A 60 -2.56 4.54 -3.20
CA ASP A 60 -2.64 5.22 -1.93
C ASP A 60 -3.97 6.00 -1.80
N GLU A 61 -4.26 6.54 -0.60
CA GLU A 61 -5.46 7.33 -0.38
C GLU A 61 -5.49 8.61 -1.24
N ASP A 62 -4.32 9.22 -1.42
CA ASP A 62 -4.13 10.44 -2.22
C ASP A 62 -4.27 10.21 -3.74
N ASP A 63 -4.23 8.95 -4.20
CA ASP A 63 -4.44 8.61 -5.60
C ASP A 63 -5.93 8.65 -6.01
N LYS A 64 -6.85 8.70 -5.05
CA LYS A 64 -8.29 8.78 -5.32
C LYS A 64 -8.66 10.18 -5.81
N ASN A 65 -9.17 10.25 -7.03
CA ASN A 65 -9.55 11.50 -7.66
C ASN A 65 -10.91 11.42 -8.34
N PHE A 66 -11.57 12.57 -8.51
CA PHE A 66 -12.73 12.70 -9.39
C PHE A 66 -12.26 12.73 -10.84
N ALA A 67 -12.98 12.06 -11.73
CA ALA A 67 -12.66 12.02 -13.17
C ALA A 67 -12.48 13.44 -13.75
N SER A 68 -13.36 14.38 -13.39
CA SER A 68 -13.32 15.78 -13.83
C SER A 68 -12.13 16.60 -13.33
N TYR A 69 -11.35 16.09 -12.37
CA TYR A 69 -10.12 16.73 -11.91
C TYR A 69 -8.86 16.20 -12.62
N VAL A 70 -8.98 15.08 -13.33
CA VAL A 70 -7.86 14.37 -13.96
C VAL A 70 -7.96 14.38 -15.48
N PHE A 71 -9.18 14.28 -16.01
CA PHE A 71 -9.46 14.18 -17.44
C PHE A 71 -10.07 15.47 -17.97
N GLU A 72 -9.91 15.71 -19.27
CA GLU A 72 -10.46 16.87 -19.96
C GLU A 72 -11.98 16.75 -20.21
N GLU A 73 -12.62 17.88 -20.49
CA GLU A 73 -14.04 17.90 -20.90
C GLU A 73 -14.24 17.05 -22.15
N GLY A 74 -15.20 16.13 -22.12
CA GLY A 74 -15.44 15.13 -23.18
C GLY A 74 -14.67 13.80 -23.00
N GLU A 75 -13.78 13.68 -22.02
CA GLU A 75 -13.13 12.41 -21.65
C GLU A 75 -13.84 11.66 -20.51
N TYR A 76 -14.87 12.27 -19.93
CA TYR A 76 -15.72 11.67 -18.90
C TYR A 76 -17.19 12.03 -19.17
N LEU A 77 -18.10 11.17 -18.72
CA LEU A 77 -19.54 11.39 -18.86
C LEU A 77 -19.99 12.53 -17.95
N GLU A 78 -20.74 13.48 -18.50
CA GLU A 78 -21.37 14.52 -17.70
C GLU A 78 -22.64 14.00 -17.02
N VAL A 79 -23.00 14.63 -15.90
CA VAL A 79 -24.19 14.23 -15.14
C VAL A 79 -25.44 14.42 -16.00
N GLY A 80 -26.08 13.32 -16.39
CA GLY A 80 -27.29 13.30 -17.22
C GLY A 80 -27.10 12.78 -18.66
N GLU A 81 -25.88 12.38 -19.04
CA GLU A 81 -25.60 11.80 -20.36
C GLU A 81 -25.85 10.27 -20.45
N ASP A 82 -26.21 9.61 -19.34
CA ASP A 82 -26.46 8.15 -19.29
C ASP A 82 -27.83 7.72 -19.87
N ASP A 83 -28.67 8.65 -20.34
CA ASP A 83 -30.09 8.43 -20.71
C ASP A 83 -30.41 8.63 -22.22
N GLU A 84 -29.46 8.51 -23.15
CA GLU A 84 -29.70 8.42 -24.62
C GLU A 84 -29.18 7.11 -25.25
#